data_AF-N1PF92-F1
#
_entry.id   AF-N1PF92-F1
#
_cell.length_a   1.000
_cell.length_b   1.000
_cell.length_c   1.000
_cell.angle_alpha   90.00
_cell.angle_beta   90.00
_cell.angle_gamma   90.00
#
_symmetry.space_group_name_H-M   'P 1'
#
loop_
_entity.id
_entity.type
_entity.pdbx_description
1 polymer ?
#
loop_
_entity_poly.entity_id
_entity_poly.type
_entity_poly.pdbx_seq_one_letter_code
_entity_poly.pdbx_strand_id
1 'polypeptide(L)'
;ALYLAALFYYHNAAYNDPGSLFFNPAIAYTRHYSELRRQQAEEYMNAALSPISPRLHANPAFVPELCIGIASTTQDPARNIDFAIGSILEGLSTSERERLHIAMLVDGVGPPANVALLPPWLSNLVDEVLIDDGISSHDKQDGVLNHFYHLLEACQRTQAPYTSIFSQNIIAMDGWLHRTLTALDVLESKTTSDGRTPEDFLYLSLFYSESSLGWRWGNFTSYLLGSTVFFIVVASSIFTLRRCYPSSKAHLTPKFITAVLVICAPLIIALYFAAGRVTMLPPEQGVSKETPGSRYSQGLVLPQEEVEKLLEWQKTHMAASVVDLFDQIADERGETGWVLRPAVIQHIGPRHKNSEPWSQESTADRVFNFAFEHNDAEALRREHAQIA
;
A
#
# COMPACT_ATOMS: atom_id res chain seq x y z
N ALA A 1 -12.26 -22.23 -30.42
CA ALA A 1 -10.82 -22.37 -30.12
C ALA A 1 -10.28 -21.12 -29.43
N LEU A 2 -10.19 -19.96 -30.12
CA LEU A 2 -9.60 -18.73 -29.55
C LEU A 2 -10.25 -18.26 -28.24
N TYR A 3 -11.59 -18.26 -28.17
CA TYR A 3 -12.30 -17.87 -26.93
C TYR A 3 -11.97 -18.81 -25.76
N LEU A 4 -11.93 -20.13 -26.00
CA LEU A 4 -11.59 -21.11 -24.98
C LEU A 4 -10.13 -20.99 -24.54
N ALA A 5 -9.22 -20.68 -25.46
CA ALA A 5 -7.83 -20.40 -25.14
C ALA A 5 -7.68 -19.13 -24.29
N ALA A 6 -8.41 -18.05 -24.63
CA ALA A 6 -8.44 -16.82 -23.84
C ALA A 6 -9.04 -17.07 -22.44
N LEU A 7 -10.12 -17.84 -22.35
CA LEU A 7 -10.75 -18.21 -21.08
C LEU A 7 -9.78 -19.04 -20.21
N PHE A 8 -9.09 -20.02 -20.79
CA PHE A 8 -8.06 -20.77 -20.09
C PHE A 8 -6.90 -19.88 -19.64
N TYR A 9 -6.45 -18.96 -20.48
CA TYR A 9 -5.41 -18.00 -20.12
C TYR A 9 -5.82 -17.14 -18.92
N TYR A 10 -6.99 -16.47 -18.96
CA TYR A 10 -7.43 -15.60 -17.86
C TYR A 10 -7.76 -16.37 -16.59
N HIS A 11 -8.21 -17.62 -16.69
CA HIS A 11 -8.38 -18.49 -15.52
C HIS A 11 -7.06 -18.68 -14.76
N ASN A 12 -5.93 -18.75 -15.47
CA ASN A 12 -4.61 -18.92 -14.86
C ASN A 12 -3.88 -17.60 -14.59
N ALA A 13 -4.22 -16.51 -15.28
CA ALA A 13 -3.55 -15.22 -15.14
C ALA A 13 -4.22 -14.30 -14.11
N ALA A 14 -5.55 -14.41 -13.94
CA ALA A 14 -6.35 -13.51 -13.11
C ALA A 14 -6.73 -14.11 -11.75
N TYR A 15 -6.06 -15.17 -11.30
CA TYR A 15 -6.40 -15.84 -10.04
C TYR A 15 -6.16 -14.96 -8.81
N ASN A 16 -5.28 -13.96 -8.92
CA ASN A 16 -4.90 -13.04 -7.86
C ASN A 16 -5.56 -11.65 -7.99
N ASP A 17 -6.37 -11.41 -9.01
CA ASP A 17 -7.11 -10.15 -9.18
C ASP A 17 -8.44 -10.22 -8.41
N PRO A 18 -8.61 -9.46 -7.32
CA PRO A 18 -9.81 -9.52 -6.48
C PRO A 18 -11.09 -9.06 -7.18
N GLY A 19 -10.98 -8.35 -8.32
CA GLY A 19 -12.11 -7.96 -9.15
C GLY A 19 -12.48 -8.97 -10.24
N SER A 20 -11.76 -10.09 -10.32
CA SER A 20 -11.93 -11.14 -11.34
C SER A 20 -12.94 -12.20 -10.90
N LEU A 21 -13.72 -12.72 -11.86
CA LEU A 21 -14.50 -13.95 -11.66
C LEU A 21 -13.62 -15.20 -11.52
N PHE A 22 -12.35 -15.10 -11.93
CA PHE A 22 -11.38 -16.19 -11.79
C PHE A 22 -10.56 -16.10 -10.50
N PHE A 23 -10.84 -15.12 -9.63
CA PHE A 23 -10.16 -14.97 -8.36
C PHE A 23 -10.24 -16.26 -7.54
N ASN A 24 -9.08 -16.80 -7.17
CA ASN A 24 -8.99 -18.02 -6.38
C ASN A 24 -8.47 -17.69 -4.98
N PRO A 25 -9.36 -17.51 -3.98
CA PRO A 25 -8.94 -17.13 -2.63
C PRO A 25 -8.00 -18.14 -1.99
N ALA A 26 -8.08 -19.43 -2.35
CA ALA A 26 -7.23 -20.48 -1.80
C ALA A 26 -5.75 -20.30 -2.16
N ILE A 27 -5.47 -19.64 -3.29
CA ILE A 27 -4.12 -19.41 -3.79
C ILE A 27 -3.73 -17.95 -3.59
N ALA A 28 -4.62 -17.01 -3.94
CA ALA A 28 -4.34 -15.58 -3.93
C ALA A 28 -3.98 -15.04 -2.53
N TYR A 29 -4.60 -15.55 -1.47
CA TYR A 29 -4.28 -15.12 -0.10
C TYR A 29 -3.01 -15.78 0.48
N THR A 30 -2.32 -16.62 -0.28
CA THR A 30 -1.10 -17.28 0.19
C THR A 30 0.04 -16.26 0.32
N ARG A 31 0.54 -16.09 1.54
CA ARG A 31 1.67 -15.22 1.84
C ARG A 31 2.97 -15.94 1.47
N HIS A 32 3.67 -15.42 0.47
CA HIS A 32 4.96 -15.97 0.05
C HIS A 32 6.06 -15.01 0.47
N TYR A 33 6.08 -13.82 -0.14
CA TYR A 33 7.09 -12.82 0.14
C TYR A 33 6.94 -12.21 1.54
N SER A 34 5.71 -11.97 2.01
CA SER A 34 5.48 -11.46 3.37
C SER A 34 5.99 -12.41 4.45
N GLU A 35 5.88 -13.72 4.24
CA GLU A 35 6.37 -14.70 5.21
C GLU A 35 7.90 -14.80 5.21
N LEU A 36 8.53 -14.66 4.03
CA LEU A 36 9.99 -14.52 3.95
C LEU A 36 10.47 -13.27 4.71
N ARG A 37 9.86 -12.10 4.48
CA ARG A 37 10.20 -10.86 5.18
C ARG A 37 10.00 -10.98 6.69
N ARG A 38 8.96 -11.72 7.14
CA ARG A 38 8.76 -12.02 8.56
C ARG A 38 9.90 -12.83 9.16
N GLN A 39 10.37 -13.87 8.46
CA GLN A 39 11.51 -14.67 8.92
C GLN A 39 12.77 -13.82 9.04
N GLN A 40 13.06 -12.99 8.03
CA GLN A 40 14.19 -12.07 8.06
C GLN A 40 14.09 -11.06 9.22
N ALA A 41 12.90 -10.50 9.44
CA ALA A 41 12.65 -9.61 10.56
C ALA A 41 12.86 -10.32 11.91
N GLU A 42 12.40 -11.56 12.07
CA GLU A 42 12.60 -12.35 13.28
C GLU A 42 14.09 -12.62 13.54
N GLU A 43 14.85 -12.99 12.51
CA GLU A 43 16.30 -13.18 12.58
C GLU A 43 17.02 -11.90 13.00
N TYR A 44 16.65 -10.76 12.40
CA TYR A 44 17.20 -9.45 12.73
C TYR A 44 16.91 -9.06 14.19
N MET A 45 15.66 -9.22 14.63
CA MET A 45 15.25 -8.90 16.01
C MET A 45 15.97 -9.79 17.03
N ASN A 46 16.14 -11.07 16.73
CA ASN A 46 16.91 -11.99 17.58
C ASN A 46 18.39 -11.61 17.67
N ALA A 47 18.99 -11.14 16.57
CA ALA A 47 20.36 -10.62 16.59
C ALA A 47 20.48 -9.33 17.42
N ALA A 48 19.48 -8.44 17.36
CA ALA A 48 19.46 -7.18 18.13
C ALA A 48 19.32 -7.38 19.65
N LEU A 49 18.83 -8.53 20.09
CA LEU A 49 18.77 -8.91 21.51
C LEU A 49 20.11 -9.40 22.06
N SER A 50 21.10 -9.65 21.19
CA SER A 50 22.45 -10.06 21.63
C SER A 50 23.16 -8.89 22.33
N PRO A 51 23.76 -9.09 23.51
CA PRO A 51 24.44 -8.04 24.27
C PRO A 51 25.70 -7.47 23.60
N ILE A 52 26.14 -8.08 22.50
CA ILE A 52 27.32 -7.66 21.70
C ILE A 52 26.89 -6.77 20.52
N SER A 53 25.61 -6.71 20.20
CA SER A 53 25.12 -5.92 19.07
C SER A 53 25.30 -4.43 19.36
N PRO A 54 25.98 -3.67 18.48
CA PRO A 54 26.11 -2.23 18.65
C PRO A 54 24.72 -1.60 18.66
N ARG A 55 24.53 -0.54 19.45
CA ARG A 55 23.30 0.24 19.38
C ARG A 55 23.19 0.83 17.97
N LEU A 56 22.11 0.51 17.27
CA LEU A 56 21.85 0.96 15.91
C LEU A 56 20.92 2.17 15.95
N HIS A 57 21.41 3.26 16.54
CA HIS A 57 20.72 4.55 16.54
C HIS A 57 21.17 5.41 15.39
N ALA A 58 20.28 6.31 14.99
CA ALA A 58 20.68 7.45 14.17
C ALA A 58 21.76 8.25 14.90
N ASN A 59 22.72 8.78 14.16
CA ASN A 59 23.69 9.68 14.75
C ASN A 59 23.00 11.03 15.05
N PRO A 60 22.90 11.46 16.33
CA PRO A 60 22.15 12.65 16.71
C PRO A 60 22.75 13.96 16.17
N ALA A 61 23.95 13.91 15.56
CA ALA A 61 24.58 15.06 14.92
C ALA A 61 24.02 15.35 13.52
N PHE A 62 23.27 14.43 12.92
CA PHE A 62 22.70 14.59 11.58
C PHE A 62 21.18 14.75 11.65
N VAL A 63 20.66 15.62 10.79
CA VAL A 63 19.22 15.73 10.56
C VAL A 63 18.80 14.53 9.71
N PRO A 64 17.87 13.68 10.18
CA PRO A 64 17.40 12.53 9.41
C PRO A 64 16.64 13.00 8.16
N GLU A 65 16.68 12.23 7.09
CA GLU A 65 15.86 12.50 5.90
C GLU A 65 14.41 12.06 6.08
N LEU A 66 14.18 11.06 6.93
CA LEU A 66 12.85 10.53 7.21
C LEU A 66 12.68 10.22 8.71
N CYS A 67 11.71 10.86 9.35
CA CYS A 67 11.26 10.45 10.68
C CYS A 67 10.09 9.46 10.56
N ILE A 68 10.20 8.30 11.20
CA ILE A 68 9.19 7.24 11.19
C ILE A 68 8.50 7.20 12.56
N GLY A 69 7.20 7.45 12.59
CA GLY A 69 6.34 7.29 13.75
C GLY A 69 5.57 5.96 13.71
N ILE A 70 5.61 5.20 14.79
CA ILE A 70 4.85 3.93 14.92
C ILE A 70 4.17 3.89 16.30
N ALA A 71 2.85 3.65 16.31
CA ALA A 71 2.10 3.49 17.55
C ALA A 71 1.85 2.00 17.83
N SER A 72 2.03 1.60 19.09
CA SER A 72 1.70 0.26 19.57
C SER A 72 1.02 0.30 20.92
N THR A 73 0.29 -0.77 21.26
CA THR A 73 -0.40 -0.90 22.55
C THR A 73 0.18 -2.05 23.34
N THR A 74 0.32 -1.89 24.65
CA THR A 74 0.80 -2.96 25.56
C THR A 74 -0.14 -4.17 25.66
N GLN A 75 -1.42 -3.97 25.30
CA GLN A 75 -2.40 -5.04 25.22
C GLN A 75 -2.30 -5.83 23.92
N ASP A 76 -1.46 -5.42 22.95
CA ASP A 76 -1.31 -6.14 21.69
C ASP A 76 -0.60 -7.47 21.94
N PRO A 77 -1.32 -8.60 21.92
CA PRO A 77 -0.73 -9.91 22.12
C PRO A 77 -0.04 -10.40 20.83
N ALA A 78 -0.20 -9.70 19.70
CA ALA A 78 0.43 -10.02 18.44
C ALA A 78 1.78 -9.31 18.37
N ARG A 79 2.86 -10.10 18.34
CA ARG A 79 4.27 -9.72 18.11
C ARG A 79 4.51 -9.07 16.73
N ASN A 80 3.51 -8.43 16.15
CA ASN A 80 3.57 -7.85 14.82
C ASN A 80 4.47 -6.61 14.79
N ILE A 81 4.56 -5.88 15.90
CA ILE A 81 5.47 -4.75 16.01
C ILE A 81 6.94 -5.17 15.85
N ASP A 82 7.32 -6.34 16.37
CA ASP A 82 8.67 -6.90 16.18
C ASP A 82 8.94 -7.14 14.68
N PHE A 83 7.95 -7.64 13.95
CA PHE A 83 8.07 -7.84 12.49
C PHE A 83 8.09 -6.53 11.72
N ALA A 84 7.29 -5.54 12.12
CA ALA A 84 7.29 -4.22 11.50
C ALA A 84 8.67 -3.56 11.65
N ILE A 85 9.15 -3.40 12.89
CA ILE A 85 10.47 -2.81 13.16
C ILE A 85 11.59 -3.63 12.52
N GLY A 86 11.56 -4.96 12.70
CA GLY A 86 12.56 -5.85 12.14
C GLY A 86 12.62 -5.77 10.61
N SER A 87 11.48 -5.70 9.91
CA SER A 87 11.46 -5.61 8.44
C SER A 87 11.80 -4.24 7.88
N ILE A 88 11.52 -3.16 8.64
CA ILE A 88 11.94 -1.79 8.32
C ILE A 88 13.46 -1.68 8.36
N LEU A 89 14.09 -2.33 9.35
CA LEU A 89 15.53 -2.22 9.61
C LEU A 89 16.37 -3.28 8.90
N GLU A 90 15.84 -4.48 8.69
CA GLU A 90 16.57 -5.55 8.03
C GLU A 90 16.91 -5.15 6.59
N GLY A 91 18.18 -5.39 6.22
CA GLY A 91 18.73 -5.06 4.90
C GLY A 91 19.37 -3.67 4.85
N LEU A 92 18.99 -2.72 5.72
CA LEU A 92 19.55 -1.37 5.69
C LEU A 92 21.07 -1.38 5.99
N SER A 93 21.81 -0.63 5.17
CA SER A 93 23.20 -0.27 5.46
C SER A 93 23.30 0.71 6.63
N THR A 94 24.50 0.89 7.18
CA THR A 94 24.73 1.86 8.26
C THR A 94 24.37 3.29 7.83
N SER A 95 24.73 3.67 6.61
CA SER A 95 24.38 4.98 6.03
C SER A 95 22.88 5.16 5.86
N GLU A 96 22.15 4.12 5.44
CA GLU A 96 20.70 4.18 5.35
C GLU A 96 20.04 4.28 6.72
N ARG A 97 20.54 3.55 7.73
CA ARG A 97 20.02 3.65 9.09
C ARG A 97 20.22 5.05 9.69
N GLU A 98 21.32 5.72 9.37
CA GLU A 98 21.61 7.09 9.81
C GLU A 98 20.65 8.13 9.22
N ARG A 99 20.02 7.85 8.07
CA ARG A 99 19.03 8.73 7.43
C ARG A 99 17.65 8.66 8.07
N LEU A 100 17.44 7.73 9.00
CA LEU A 100 16.16 7.48 9.64
C LEU A 100 16.18 7.90 11.12
N HIS A 101 15.10 8.50 11.59
CA HIS A 101 14.78 8.58 13.02
C HIS A 101 13.52 7.78 13.30
N ILE A 102 13.55 6.85 14.24
CA ILE A 102 12.38 6.02 14.58
C ILE A 102 11.85 6.46 15.94
N ALA A 103 10.63 7.02 15.93
CA ALA A 103 9.86 7.36 17.12
C ALA A 103 8.74 6.32 17.31
N MET A 104 8.69 5.71 18.49
CA MET A 104 7.67 4.72 18.83
C MET A 104 6.82 5.20 19.99
N LEU A 105 5.51 5.25 19.80
CA LEU A 105 4.54 5.50 20.86
C LEU A 105 4.06 4.17 21.43
N VAL A 106 4.12 4.03 22.75
CA VAL A 106 3.60 2.87 23.47
C VAL A 106 2.47 3.30 24.39
N ASP A 107 1.26 2.82 24.07
CA ASP A 107 0.03 3.09 24.81
C ASP A 107 -0.31 1.96 25.79
N GLY A 108 -0.96 2.31 26.89
CA GLY A 108 -1.50 1.37 27.88
C GLY A 108 -0.47 0.83 28.87
N VAL A 109 0.73 1.42 28.94
CA VAL A 109 1.80 0.97 29.86
C VAL A 109 1.32 1.04 31.32
N GLY A 110 0.43 1.98 31.66
CA GLY A 110 -0.05 2.19 33.02
C GLY A 110 1.02 2.87 33.89
N PRO A 111 1.03 2.67 35.22
CA PRO A 111 1.93 3.40 36.10
C PRO A 111 3.43 3.20 35.76
N PRO A 112 4.31 4.18 36.06
CA PRO A 112 5.72 4.19 35.62
C PRO A 112 6.55 2.93 35.93
N ALA A 113 6.15 2.15 36.94
CA ALA A 113 6.79 0.87 37.27
C ALA A 113 6.70 -0.18 36.14
N ASN A 114 5.70 -0.06 35.26
CA ASN A 114 5.48 -0.98 34.14
C ASN A 114 6.35 -0.66 32.92
N VAL A 115 7.02 0.50 32.87
CA VAL A 115 7.96 0.87 31.79
C VAL A 115 9.14 -0.09 31.75
N ALA A 116 9.55 -0.63 32.91
CA ALA A 116 10.59 -1.66 33.00
C ALA A 116 10.19 -3.01 32.36
N LEU A 117 8.91 -3.20 32.02
CA LEU A 117 8.40 -4.39 31.32
C LEU A 117 8.46 -4.26 29.80
N LEU A 118 8.82 -3.09 29.27
CA LEU A 118 8.99 -2.90 27.84
C LEU A 118 10.14 -3.78 27.30
N PRO A 119 10.00 -4.31 26.07
CA PRO A 119 11.04 -5.14 25.47
C PRO A 119 12.41 -4.45 25.43
N PRO A 120 13.50 -5.15 25.80
CA PRO A 120 14.84 -4.55 25.88
C PRO A 120 15.36 -4.08 24.51
N TRP A 121 14.90 -4.70 23.42
CA TRP A 121 15.28 -4.32 22.06
C TRP A 121 14.85 -2.90 21.68
N LEU A 122 13.80 -2.35 22.31
CA LEU A 122 13.30 -1.00 22.01
C LEU A 122 14.41 0.03 22.17
N SER A 123 15.13 -0.05 23.28
CA SER A 123 16.25 0.85 23.59
C SER A 123 17.48 0.69 22.68
N ASN A 124 17.53 -0.36 21.86
CA ASN A 124 18.65 -0.63 20.96
C ASN A 124 18.33 -0.25 19.49
N LEU A 125 17.06 -0.22 19.11
CA LEU A 125 16.62 -0.11 17.72
C LEU A 125 15.81 1.15 17.43
N VAL A 126 15.10 1.68 18.43
CA VAL A 126 14.24 2.87 18.33
C VAL A 126 14.96 4.07 18.91
N ASP A 127 14.91 5.23 18.22
CA ASP A 127 15.62 6.44 18.63
C ASP A 127 14.88 7.21 19.73
N GLU A 128 13.55 7.20 19.71
CA GLU A 128 12.69 7.87 20.69
C GLU A 128 11.51 6.99 21.08
N VAL A 129 11.27 6.82 22.38
CA VAL A 129 10.10 6.10 22.91
C VAL A 129 9.21 7.07 23.64
N LEU A 130 7.98 7.24 23.15
CA LEU A 130 6.92 8.02 23.76
C LEU A 130 6.00 7.08 24.55
N ILE A 131 5.65 7.47 25.77
CA ILE A 131 4.74 6.70 26.62
C ILE A 131 3.45 7.49 26.73
N ASP A 132 2.34 6.86 26.36
CA ASP A 132 1.00 7.38 26.65
C ASP A 132 0.48 6.71 27.93
N ASP A 133 0.11 7.52 28.91
CA ASP A 133 -0.39 7.07 30.22
C ASP A 133 -1.83 6.53 30.12
N GLY A 134 -2.49 6.64 28.97
CA GLY A 134 -3.81 6.06 28.67
C GLY A 134 -4.96 6.71 29.45
N ILE A 135 -4.70 7.81 30.15
CA ILE A 135 -5.70 8.56 30.96
C ILE A 135 -6.67 9.35 30.05
N SER A 136 -6.28 9.60 28.80
CA SER A 136 -6.99 10.49 27.87
C SER A 136 -7.95 9.76 26.91
N SER A 137 -7.84 8.44 26.75
CA SER A 137 -8.52 7.68 25.69
C SER A 137 -9.60 6.75 26.23
N HIS A 138 -10.74 7.31 26.66
CA HIS A 138 -11.93 6.52 26.94
C HIS A 138 -12.65 6.03 25.67
N ASP A 139 -12.32 6.58 24.50
CA ASP A 139 -12.80 6.11 23.20
C ASP A 139 -11.63 5.58 22.34
N LYS A 140 -11.74 4.34 21.85
CA LYS A 140 -10.64 3.66 21.13
C LYS A 140 -10.33 4.31 19.78
N GLN A 141 -11.32 4.94 19.15
CA GLN A 141 -11.16 5.64 17.87
C GLN A 141 -10.45 6.98 18.03
N ASP A 142 -10.77 7.71 19.10
CA ASP A 142 -10.06 8.94 19.47
C ASP A 142 -8.58 8.65 19.78
N GLY A 143 -8.28 7.49 20.38
CA GLY A 143 -6.90 7.07 20.69
C GLY A 143 -5.99 6.94 19.46
N VAL A 144 -6.44 6.31 18.37
CA VAL A 144 -5.59 6.10 17.17
C VAL A 144 -5.27 7.43 16.48
N LEU A 145 -6.26 8.31 16.37
CA LEU A 145 -6.05 9.64 15.79
C LEU A 145 -5.16 10.50 16.70
N ASN A 146 -5.33 10.40 18.02
CA ASN A 146 -4.45 11.09 18.97
C ASN A 146 -3.00 10.59 18.86
N HIS A 147 -2.78 9.28 18.79
CA HIS A 147 -1.44 8.70 18.58
C HIS A 147 -0.81 9.20 17.27
N PHE A 148 -1.60 9.34 16.20
CA PHE A 148 -1.13 9.92 14.94
C PHE A 148 -0.59 11.35 15.15
N TYR A 149 -1.34 12.22 15.83
CA TYR A 149 -0.87 13.59 16.10
C TYR A 149 0.34 13.64 17.04
N HIS A 150 0.39 12.82 18.09
CA HIS A 150 1.57 12.75 18.97
C HIS A 150 2.84 12.33 18.23
N LEU A 151 2.72 11.38 17.29
CA LEU A 151 3.84 10.96 16.45
C LEU A 151 4.24 12.05 15.46
N LEU A 152 3.27 12.78 14.87
CA LEU A 152 3.55 13.94 14.03
C LEU A 152 4.33 15.02 14.81
N GLU A 153 3.91 15.34 16.04
CA GLU A 153 4.60 16.31 16.90
C GLU A 153 6.02 15.87 17.26
N ALA A 154 6.22 14.58 17.57
CA ALA A 154 7.54 14.05 17.87
C ALA A 154 8.46 14.14 16.64
N CYS A 155 7.98 13.70 15.48
CA CYS A 155 8.73 13.78 14.25
C CYS A 155 9.02 15.22 13.81
N GLN A 156 8.10 16.15 14.04
CA GLN A 156 8.31 17.57 13.73
C GLN A 156 9.55 18.15 14.43
N ARG A 157 9.85 17.71 15.66
CA ARG A 157 11.01 18.17 16.43
C ARG A 157 12.35 17.73 15.84
N THR A 158 12.36 16.65 15.06
CA THR A 158 13.56 16.14 14.41
C THR A 158 14.03 17.01 13.25
N GLN A 159 13.15 17.89 12.74
CA GLN A 159 13.38 18.72 11.55
C GLN A 159 13.68 17.90 10.28
N ALA A 160 13.27 16.63 10.25
CA ALA A 160 13.29 15.84 9.02
C ALA A 160 12.42 16.51 7.95
N PRO A 161 12.82 16.52 6.68
CA PRO A 161 11.98 17.03 5.60
C PRO A 161 10.71 16.18 5.40
N TYR A 162 10.77 14.91 5.80
CA TYR A 162 9.67 13.96 5.66
C TYR A 162 9.36 13.27 6.99
N THR A 163 8.06 13.15 7.28
CA THR A 163 7.52 12.34 8.37
C THR A 163 6.70 11.20 7.80
N SER A 164 7.01 9.97 8.17
CA SER A 164 6.22 8.80 7.85
C SER A 164 5.53 8.23 9.07
N ILE A 165 4.25 7.90 8.96
CA ILE A 165 3.52 7.19 10.01
C ILE A 165 3.17 5.79 9.51
N PHE A 166 3.68 4.77 10.20
CA PHE A 166 3.39 3.37 9.91
C PHE A 166 2.48 2.75 10.97
N SER A 167 1.61 1.86 10.51
CA SER A 167 0.86 0.99 11.40
C SER A 167 1.76 -0.13 11.94
N GLN A 168 1.50 -0.59 13.16
CA GLN A 168 2.24 -1.67 13.82
C GLN A 168 2.12 -3.05 13.15
N ASN A 169 1.18 -3.22 12.22
CA ASN A 169 0.86 -4.49 11.56
C ASN A 169 1.25 -4.45 10.08
N ILE A 170 2.42 -3.92 9.78
CA ILE A 170 2.98 -3.90 8.43
C ILE A 170 4.24 -4.77 8.34
N ILE A 171 4.58 -5.16 7.12
CA ILE A 171 5.87 -5.73 6.76
C ILE A 171 6.44 -4.93 5.59
N ALA A 172 7.67 -4.45 5.72
CA ALA A 172 8.35 -3.70 4.68
C ALA A 172 9.12 -4.64 3.74
N MET A 173 9.16 -4.30 2.46
CA MET A 173 9.98 -5.02 1.48
C MET A 173 11.47 -4.68 1.63
N ASP A 174 12.34 -5.58 1.17
CA ASP A 174 13.75 -5.26 0.92
C ASP A 174 13.85 -4.07 -0.07
N GLY A 175 14.66 -3.07 0.26
CA GLY A 175 14.76 -1.83 -0.52
C GLY A 175 13.56 -0.87 -0.43
N TRP A 176 12.72 -0.98 0.61
CA TRP A 176 11.59 -0.05 0.76
C TRP A 176 12.04 1.42 0.87
N LEU A 177 13.15 1.69 1.58
CA LEU A 177 13.61 3.04 1.85
C LEU A 177 14.05 3.75 0.57
N HIS A 178 14.92 3.14 -0.23
CA HIS A 178 15.41 3.77 -1.46
C HIS A 178 14.28 4.02 -2.45
N ARG A 179 13.31 3.09 -2.56
CA ARG A 179 12.12 3.27 -3.41
C ARG A 179 11.23 4.40 -2.91
N THR A 180 11.05 4.54 -1.59
CA THR A 180 10.31 5.65 -1.01
C THR A 180 10.98 6.98 -1.29
N LEU A 181 12.28 7.11 -1.04
CA LEU A 181 13.00 8.38 -1.27
C LEU A 181 13.03 8.75 -2.75
N THR A 182 13.27 7.78 -3.64
CA THR A 182 13.18 8.00 -5.10
C THR A 182 11.77 8.44 -5.53
N ALA A 183 10.73 7.89 -4.90
CA ALA A 183 9.36 8.29 -5.17
C ALA A 183 9.08 9.74 -4.72
N LEU A 184 9.66 10.17 -3.60
CA LEU A 184 9.56 11.55 -3.13
C LEU A 184 10.26 12.51 -4.12
N ASP A 185 11.45 12.19 -4.61
CA ASP A 185 12.15 13.01 -5.62
C ASP A 185 11.31 13.18 -6.91
N VAL A 186 10.66 12.09 -7.35
CA VAL A 186 9.74 12.12 -8.50
C VAL A 186 8.52 12.98 -8.20
N LEU A 187 8.01 12.94 -6.97
CA LEU A 187 6.85 13.70 -6.55
C LEU A 187 7.17 15.20 -6.49
N GLU A 188 8.29 15.58 -5.89
CA GLU A 188 8.81 16.95 -5.89
C GLU A 188 8.97 17.52 -7.31
N SER A 189 9.50 16.69 -8.22
CA SER A 189 9.65 17.07 -9.62
C SER A 189 8.29 17.30 -10.30
N LYS A 190 7.27 16.50 -9.96
CA LYS A 190 5.90 16.64 -10.48
C LYS A 190 5.20 17.88 -9.91
N THR A 191 5.27 18.12 -8.61
CA THR A 191 4.67 19.31 -7.97
C THR A 191 5.31 20.60 -8.51
N THR A 192 6.63 20.62 -8.67
CA THR A 192 7.36 21.73 -9.30
C THR A 192 6.93 21.97 -10.75
N SER A 193 6.76 20.90 -11.53
CA SER A 193 6.29 20.99 -12.92
C SER A 193 4.86 21.52 -13.04
N ASP A 194 4.03 21.29 -12.02
CA ASP A 194 2.68 21.86 -11.90
C ASP A 194 2.69 23.34 -11.43
N GLY A 195 3.86 23.94 -11.21
CA GLY A 195 4.03 25.32 -10.74
C GLY A 195 3.83 25.50 -9.23
N ARG A 196 3.89 24.41 -8.46
CA ARG A 196 3.74 24.39 -6.99
C ARG A 196 5.11 24.24 -6.32
N THR A 197 5.19 24.41 -5.00
CA THR A 197 6.44 24.13 -4.27
C THR A 197 6.71 22.62 -4.25
N PRO A 198 7.98 22.17 -4.14
CA PRO A 198 8.33 20.74 -4.14
C PRO A 198 7.54 19.94 -3.10
N GLU A 199 7.33 20.51 -1.92
CA GLU A 199 6.65 19.92 -0.76
C GLU A 199 5.12 20.10 -0.78
N ASP A 200 4.53 20.67 -1.84
CA ASP A 200 3.09 20.92 -1.92
C ASP A 200 2.30 19.67 -2.33
N PHE A 201 2.25 18.69 -1.44
CA PHE A 201 1.41 17.50 -1.57
C PHE A 201 0.94 16.98 -0.21
N LEU A 202 -0.29 16.45 -0.18
CA LEU A 202 -0.95 16.03 1.06
C LEU A 202 -0.28 14.83 1.76
N TYR A 203 0.02 13.78 1.01
CA TYR A 203 0.84 12.64 1.45
C TYR A 203 1.22 11.76 0.25
N LEU A 204 2.22 10.91 0.46
CA LEU A 204 2.53 9.74 -0.36
C LEU A 204 2.19 8.46 0.43
N SER A 205 1.24 7.66 -0.06
CA SER A 205 0.93 6.35 0.50
C SER A 205 1.90 5.30 -0.04
N LEU A 206 2.50 4.53 0.86
CA LEU A 206 3.38 3.40 0.55
C LEU A 206 2.62 2.08 0.37
N PHE A 207 1.31 2.13 0.60
CA PHE A 207 0.41 0.98 0.60
C PHE A 207 -0.85 1.25 -0.22
N TYR A 208 -1.35 0.21 -0.87
CA TYR A 208 -2.70 0.21 -1.41
C TYR A 208 -3.26 -1.22 -1.44
N SER A 209 -4.58 -1.32 -1.29
CA SER A 209 -5.30 -2.57 -1.48
C SER A 209 -5.73 -2.74 -2.93
N GLU A 210 -5.40 -3.86 -3.56
CA GLU A 210 -5.88 -4.17 -4.91
C GLU A 210 -7.40 -4.40 -4.94
N SER A 211 -8.02 -4.78 -3.82
CA SER A 211 -9.48 -4.89 -3.74
C SER A 211 -10.20 -3.56 -3.97
N SER A 212 -9.53 -2.44 -3.68
CA SER A 212 -10.07 -1.09 -3.92
C SER A 212 -9.95 -0.64 -5.38
N LEU A 213 -9.16 -1.35 -6.20
CA LEU A 213 -8.90 -1.02 -7.61
C LEU A 213 -9.88 -1.66 -8.59
N GLY A 214 -10.89 -2.40 -8.10
CA GLY A 214 -11.86 -3.11 -8.93
C GLY A 214 -12.72 -2.22 -9.85
N TRP A 215 -13.66 -2.86 -10.56
CA TRP A 215 -14.61 -2.18 -11.44
C TRP A 215 -15.56 -1.28 -10.62
N ARG A 216 -15.41 0.04 -10.76
CA ARG A 216 -16.21 1.03 -10.02
C ARG A 216 -17.46 1.47 -10.77
N TRP A 217 -18.61 1.48 -10.10
CA TRP A 217 -19.87 2.03 -10.64
C TRP A 217 -19.77 3.48 -11.11
N GLY A 218 -19.00 4.33 -10.42
CA GLY A 218 -18.81 5.73 -10.81
C GLY A 218 -18.20 5.93 -12.21
N ASN A 219 -17.53 4.91 -12.74
CA ASN A 219 -16.92 4.92 -14.07
C ASN A 219 -17.76 4.16 -15.12
N PHE A 220 -19.02 3.84 -14.83
CA PHE A 220 -19.86 3.07 -15.74
C PHE A 220 -19.93 3.67 -17.16
N THR A 221 -19.99 4.99 -17.28
CA THR A 221 -20.04 5.68 -18.57
C THR A 221 -18.81 5.42 -19.42
N SER A 222 -17.61 5.40 -18.82
CA SER A 222 -16.37 5.13 -19.58
C SER A 222 -16.29 3.67 -20.01
N TYR A 223 -16.76 2.74 -19.17
CA TYR A 223 -16.85 1.32 -19.51
C TYR A 223 -17.84 1.05 -20.65
N LEU A 224 -19.01 1.72 -20.61
CA LEU A 224 -20.02 1.64 -21.67
C LEU A 224 -19.48 2.21 -22.98
N LEU A 225 -18.82 3.37 -22.91
CA LEU A 225 -18.20 4.00 -24.08
C LEU A 225 -17.13 3.09 -24.69
N GLY A 226 -16.21 2.56 -23.89
CA GLY A 226 -15.17 1.62 -24.35
C GLY A 226 -15.77 0.36 -25.00
N SER A 227 -16.79 -0.22 -24.38
CA SER A 227 -17.50 -1.40 -24.91
C SER A 227 -18.21 -1.08 -26.24
N THR A 228 -18.81 0.11 -26.35
CA THR A 228 -19.49 0.58 -27.56
C THR A 228 -18.50 0.84 -28.69
N VAL A 229 -17.38 1.49 -28.40
CA VAL A 229 -16.29 1.72 -29.36
C VAL A 229 -15.75 0.39 -29.88
N PHE A 230 -15.49 -0.57 -28.99
CA PHE A 230 -15.06 -1.91 -29.40
C PHE A 230 -16.07 -2.57 -30.34
N PHE A 231 -17.36 -2.51 -30.00
CA PHE A 231 -18.42 -3.04 -30.85
C PHE A 231 -18.46 -2.40 -32.24
N ILE A 232 -18.36 -1.06 -32.30
CA ILE A 232 -18.33 -0.30 -33.55
C ILE A 232 -17.11 -0.68 -34.39
N VAL A 233 -15.93 -0.84 -33.78
CA VAL A 233 -14.70 -1.25 -34.46
C VAL A 233 -14.86 -2.64 -35.08
N VAL A 234 -15.39 -3.61 -34.32
CA VAL A 234 -15.64 -4.97 -34.83
C VAL A 234 -16.64 -4.94 -35.99
N ALA A 235 -17.77 -4.24 -35.83
CA ALA A 235 -18.79 -4.12 -36.87
C ALA A 235 -18.24 -3.45 -38.14
N SER A 236 -17.50 -2.35 -37.99
CA SER A 236 -16.91 -1.60 -39.09
C SER A 236 -15.83 -2.41 -39.80
N SER A 237 -15.04 -3.19 -39.07
CA SER A 237 -14.02 -4.09 -39.63
C SER A 237 -14.66 -5.17 -40.50
N ILE A 238 -15.72 -5.82 -39.99
CA ILE A 238 -16.47 -6.84 -40.75
C ILE A 238 -17.11 -6.22 -42.00
N PHE A 239 -17.72 -5.04 -41.87
CA PHE A 239 -18.36 -4.35 -42.99
C PHE A 239 -17.34 -3.94 -44.06
N THR A 240 -16.20 -3.39 -43.64
CA THR A 240 -15.09 -3.01 -44.53
C THR A 240 -14.51 -4.22 -45.23
N LEU A 241 -14.24 -5.31 -44.51
CA LEU A 241 -13.75 -6.57 -45.11
C LEU A 241 -14.72 -7.10 -46.17
N ARG A 242 -16.02 -7.10 -45.86
CA ARG A 242 -17.08 -7.54 -46.80
C ARG A 242 -17.20 -6.64 -48.02
N ARG A 243 -16.91 -5.34 -47.88
CA ARG A 243 -16.96 -4.36 -48.97
C ARG A 243 -15.71 -4.40 -49.85
N CYS A 244 -14.53 -4.43 -49.25
CA CYS A 244 -13.24 -4.33 -49.94
C CYS A 244 -12.79 -5.65 -50.56
N TYR A 245 -13.20 -6.80 -50.01
CA TYR A 245 -12.80 -8.13 -50.49
C TYR A 245 -14.02 -8.94 -50.92
N PRO A 246 -14.39 -8.96 -52.22
CA PRO A 246 -15.55 -9.69 -52.73
C PRO A 246 -15.51 -11.18 -52.39
N SER A 247 -14.32 -11.78 -52.36
CA SER A 247 -14.10 -13.19 -51.99
C SER A 247 -14.53 -13.52 -50.55
N SER A 248 -14.52 -12.52 -49.65
CA SER A 248 -14.96 -12.71 -48.26
C SER A 248 -16.48 -12.85 -48.12
N LYS A 249 -17.27 -12.42 -49.13
CA LYS A 249 -18.74 -12.47 -49.08
C LYS A 249 -19.28 -13.89 -48.95
N ALA A 250 -18.55 -14.89 -49.46
CA ALA A 250 -18.87 -16.30 -49.36
C ALA A 250 -18.80 -16.81 -47.91
N HIS A 251 -17.91 -16.25 -47.08
CA HIS A 251 -17.72 -16.66 -45.69
C HIS A 251 -18.45 -15.74 -44.70
N LEU A 252 -18.50 -14.43 -44.96
CA LEU A 252 -19.16 -13.42 -44.11
C LEU A 252 -20.67 -13.36 -44.33
N THR A 253 -21.37 -14.50 -44.29
CA THR A 253 -22.83 -14.54 -44.48
C THR A 253 -23.57 -13.70 -43.41
N PRO A 254 -24.78 -13.17 -43.69
CA PRO A 254 -25.54 -12.41 -42.69
C PRO A 254 -25.69 -13.15 -41.36
N LYS A 255 -25.94 -14.47 -41.40
CA LYS A 255 -26.00 -15.32 -40.20
C LYS A 255 -24.70 -15.32 -39.41
N PHE A 256 -23.56 -15.42 -40.10
CA PHE A 256 -22.24 -15.37 -39.46
C PHE A 256 -21.96 -14.00 -38.84
N ILE A 257 -22.29 -12.91 -39.54
CA ILE A 257 -22.12 -11.55 -39.02
C ILE A 257 -22.98 -11.34 -37.77
N THR A 258 -24.25 -11.76 -37.80
CA THR A 258 -25.13 -11.70 -36.64
C THR A 258 -24.57 -12.52 -35.48
N ALA A 259 -24.05 -13.73 -35.73
CA ALA A 259 -23.42 -14.53 -34.69
C ALA A 259 -22.19 -13.83 -34.07
N VAL A 260 -21.33 -13.22 -34.88
CA VAL A 260 -20.15 -12.51 -34.37
C VAL A 260 -20.56 -11.28 -33.53
N LEU A 261 -21.51 -10.48 -34.01
CA LEU A 261 -21.92 -9.25 -33.32
C LEU A 261 -22.78 -9.51 -32.08
N VAL A 262 -23.69 -10.49 -32.12
CA VAL A 262 -24.65 -10.73 -31.02
C VAL A 262 -24.13 -11.75 -30.01
N ILE A 263 -23.21 -12.63 -30.40
CA ILE A 263 -22.69 -13.69 -29.52
C ILE A 263 -21.22 -13.44 -29.21
N CYS A 264 -20.34 -13.41 -30.22
CA CYS A 264 -18.90 -13.38 -29.97
C CYS A 264 -18.44 -12.06 -29.34
N ALA A 265 -18.87 -10.90 -29.85
CA ALA A 265 -18.45 -9.61 -29.32
C ALA A 265 -18.92 -9.40 -27.86
N PRO A 266 -20.19 -9.66 -27.48
CA PRO A 266 -20.60 -9.61 -26.09
C PRO A 266 -19.87 -10.61 -25.19
N LEU A 267 -19.57 -11.83 -25.67
CA LEU A 267 -18.79 -12.79 -24.89
C LEU A 267 -17.35 -12.33 -24.62
N ILE A 268 -16.71 -11.64 -25.57
CA ILE A 268 -15.38 -11.07 -25.40
C ILE A 268 -15.42 -9.90 -24.40
N ILE A 269 -16.42 -9.02 -24.52
CA ILE A 269 -16.62 -7.92 -23.55
C ILE A 269 -16.89 -8.50 -22.16
N ALA A 270 -17.74 -9.52 -22.05
CA ALA A 270 -18.00 -10.20 -20.78
C ALA A 270 -16.73 -10.81 -20.20
N LEU A 271 -15.90 -11.46 -21.04
CA LEU A 271 -14.62 -12.02 -20.61
C LEU A 271 -13.64 -10.93 -20.12
N TYR A 272 -13.62 -9.76 -20.77
CA TYR A 272 -12.81 -8.61 -20.35
C TYR A 272 -13.17 -8.16 -18.92
N PHE A 273 -14.46 -7.97 -18.63
CA PHE A 273 -14.87 -7.61 -17.27
C PHE A 273 -14.68 -8.77 -16.28
N ALA A 274 -14.94 -10.01 -16.72
CA ALA A 274 -14.74 -11.21 -15.92
C ALA A 274 -13.29 -11.46 -15.54
N ALA A 275 -12.32 -11.04 -16.37
CA ALA A 275 -10.90 -11.17 -16.07
C ALA A 275 -10.44 -10.24 -14.93
N GLY A 276 -11.23 -9.22 -14.58
CA GLY A 276 -10.90 -8.29 -13.50
C GLY A 276 -10.13 -7.07 -13.97
N ARG A 277 -10.24 -5.98 -13.20
CA ARG A 277 -9.70 -4.67 -13.61
C ARG A 277 -8.19 -4.63 -13.50
N VAL A 278 -7.59 -5.19 -12.45
CA VAL A 278 -6.14 -5.13 -12.24
C VAL A 278 -5.41 -5.94 -13.31
N THR A 279 -5.99 -7.05 -13.76
CA THR A 279 -5.47 -7.89 -14.84
C THR A 279 -5.57 -7.20 -16.20
N MET A 280 -6.72 -6.58 -16.50
CA MET A 280 -6.96 -5.99 -17.82
C MET A 280 -6.40 -4.57 -17.96
N LEU A 281 -6.34 -3.82 -16.87
CA LEU A 281 -5.89 -2.44 -16.77
C LEU A 281 -4.99 -2.31 -15.54
N PRO A 282 -3.77 -2.87 -15.59
CA PRO A 282 -2.84 -2.79 -14.47
C PRO A 282 -2.58 -1.32 -14.12
N PRO A 283 -2.52 -0.99 -12.82
CA PRO A 283 -2.31 0.39 -12.40
C PRO A 283 -0.93 0.87 -12.86
N GLU A 284 -0.82 2.18 -13.13
CA GLU A 284 0.44 2.81 -13.53
C GLU A 284 1.51 2.59 -12.46
N GLN A 285 2.71 2.23 -12.90
CA GLN A 285 3.87 2.08 -12.03
C GLN A 285 4.47 3.45 -11.68
N GLY A 286 5.09 3.54 -10.52
CA GLY A 286 5.63 4.76 -9.94
C GLY A 286 4.60 5.55 -9.13
N VAL A 287 4.85 6.84 -9.00
CA VAL A 287 4.03 7.77 -8.22
C VAL A 287 2.85 8.26 -9.05
N SER A 288 1.63 8.06 -8.55
CA SER A 288 0.40 8.46 -9.24
C SER A 288 -0.64 8.94 -8.24
N LYS A 289 -1.63 9.70 -8.72
CA LYS A 289 -2.69 10.22 -7.84
C LYS A 289 -3.49 9.06 -7.23
N GLU A 290 -3.81 9.19 -5.96
CA GLU A 290 -4.66 8.23 -5.28
C GLU A 290 -6.07 8.27 -5.86
N THR A 291 -6.72 7.10 -5.89
CA THR A 291 -8.09 7.00 -6.37
C THR A 291 -9.06 7.36 -5.24
N PRO A 292 -10.08 8.20 -5.46
CA PRO A 292 -11.02 8.57 -4.39
C PRO A 292 -11.69 7.33 -3.78
N GLY A 293 -11.68 7.21 -2.44
CA GLY A 293 -12.22 6.07 -1.71
C GLY A 293 -11.32 4.82 -1.65
N SER A 294 -10.04 4.93 -2.04
CA SER A 294 -9.03 3.86 -1.87
C SER A 294 -7.98 4.19 -0.82
N ARG A 295 -8.25 5.13 0.10
CA ARG A 295 -7.27 5.61 1.07
C ARG A 295 -7.07 4.62 2.21
N TYR A 296 -5.81 4.42 2.59
CA TYR A 296 -5.39 3.61 3.73
C TYR A 296 -4.33 4.36 4.53
N SER A 297 -4.37 4.25 5.86
CA SER A 297 -3.44 4.93 6.78
C SER A 297 -2.29 4.04 7.28
N GLN A 298 -2.05 2.89 6.64
CA GLN A 298 -1.07 1.90 7.12
C GLN A 298 0.40 2.32 6.88
N GLY A 299 0.64 3.19 5.91
CA GLY A 299 1.95 3.82 5.73
C GLY A 299 1.87 5.05 4.86
N LEU A 300 1.90 6.20 5.51
CA LEU A 300 1.84 7.51 4.88
C LEU A 300 3.18 8.21 5.05
N VAL A 301 3.59 8.97 4.04
CA VAL A 301 4.75 9.89 4.11
C VAL A 301 4.24 11.29 3.83
N LEU A 302 4.54 12.23 4.71
CA LEU A 302 4.10 13.61 4.68
C LEU A 302 5.31 14.54 4.61
N PRO A 303 5.26 15.59 3.79
CA PRO A 303 6.25 16.66 3.85
C PRO A 303 6.09 17.45 5.15
N GLN A 304 7.19 17.98 5.66
CA GLN A 304 7.22 18.71 6.92
C GLN A 304 6.23 19.90 6.96
N GLU A 305 6.08 20.63 5.85
CA GLU A 305 5.11 21.72 5.74
C GLU A 305 3.65 21.24 5.93
N GLU A 306 3.30 20.05 5.42
CA GLU A 306 1.96 19.50 5.62
C GLU A 306 1.75 19.02 7.06
N VAL A 307 2.78 18.51 7.72
CA VAL A 307 2.70 18.16 9.16
C VAL A 307 2.32 19.39 9.99
N GLU A 308 2.93 20.56 9.71
CA GLU A 308 2.58 21.83 10.36
C GLU A 308 1.12 22.22 10.13
N LYS A 309 0.66 22.13 8.89
CA LYS A 309 -0.73 22.44 8.51
C LYS A 309 -1.72 21.50 9.22
N LEU A 310 -1.41 20.21 9.32
CA LEU A 310 -2.25 19.22 9.99
C LEU A 310 -2.35 19.46 11.50
N LEU A 311 -1.22 19.77 12.15
CA LEU A 311 -1.17 20.05 13.58
C LEU A 311 -1.91 21.34 13.96
N GLU A 312 -2.01 22.31 13.04
CA GLU A 312 -2.85 23.49 13.22
C GLU A 312 -4.33 23.18 12.92
N TRP A 313 -4.62 22.44 11.85
CA TRP A 313 -5.99 22.10 11.41
C TRP A 313 -6.77 21.34 12.51
N GLN A 314 -6.12 20.39 13.20
CA GLN A 314 -6.73 19.62 14.29
C GLN A 314 -7.24 20.47 15.47
N LYS A 315 -6.76 21.72 15.63
CA LYS A 315 -7.20 22.61 16.73
C LYS A 315 -8.62 23.12 16.54
N THR A 316 -9.10 23.12 15.30
CA THR A 316 -10.38 23.71 14.91
C THR A 316 -11.36 22.72 14.27
N HIS A 317 -10.88 21.53 13.91
CA HIS A 317 -11.67 20.49 13.26
C HIS A 317 -11.57 19.17 14.03
N MET A 318 -12.61 18.35 13.91
CA MET A 318 -12.66 17.03 14.52
C MET A 318 -12.83 15.99 13.41
N ALA A 319 -11.96 15.00 13.37
CA ALA A 319 -12.06 13.84 12.48
C ALA A 319 -12.29 12.57 13.32
N ALA A 320 -13.05 11.62 12.78
CA ALA A 320 -13.33 10.36 13.47
C ALA A 320 -12.19 9.32 13.30
N SER A 321 -11.34 9.50 12.30
CA SER A 321 -10.17 8.65 12.04
C SER A 321 -9.14 9.39 11.17
N VAL A 322 -7.94 8.82 11.03
CA VAL A 322 -6.91 9.33 10.12
C VAL A 322 -7.38 9.32 8.65
N VAL A 323 -8.19 8.33 8.26
CA VAL A 323 -8.74 8.28 6.89
C VAL A 323 -9.76 9.40 6.69
N ASP A 324 -10.67 9.59 7.66
CA ASP A 324 -11.68 10.65 7.62
C ASP A 324 -11.03 12.05 7.63
N LEU A 325 -9.93 12.22 8.37
CA LEU A 325 -9.11 13.45 8.38
C LEU A 325 -8.69 13.83 6.95
N PHE A 326 -8.06 12.90 6.23
CA PHE A 326 -7.61 13.18 4.88
C PHE A 326 -8.76 13.25 3.86
N ASP A 327 -9.91 12.60 4.11
CA ASP A 327 -11.11 12.77 3.29
C ASP A 327 -11.64 14.20 3.42
N GLN A 328 -11.78 14.70 4.65
CA GLN A 328 -12.23 16.07 4.90
C GLN A 328 -11.28 17.10 4.28
N ILE A 329 -9.96 16.92 4.45
CA ILE A 329 -8.98 17.85 3.86
C ILE A 329 -9.02 17.81 2.33
N ALA A 330 -9.14 16.62 1.73
CA ALA A 330 -9.25 16.49 0.28
C ALA A 330 -10.50 17.19 -0.26
N ASP A 331 -11.63 17.08 0.44
CA ASP A 331 -12.89 17.73 0.08
C ASP A 331 -12.84 19.26 0.26
N GLU A 332 -12.23 19.75 1.34
CA GLU A 332 -12.13 21.18 1.65
C GLU A 332 -11.11 21.92 0.77
N ARG A 333 -9.93 21.33 0.57
CA ARG A 333 -8.82 21.96 -0.18
C ARG A 333 -8.82 21.61 -1.66
N GLY A 334 -9.60 20.61 -2.07
CA GLY A 334 -9.57 20.08 -3.44
C GLY A 334 -8.25 19.35 -3.78
N GLU A 335 -7.53 18.92 -2.76
CA GLU A 335 -6.24 18.22 -2.87
C GLU A 335 -6.44 16.71 -2.97
N THR A 336 -5.45 15.99 -3.49
CA THR A 336 -5.49 14.52 -3.54
C THR A 336 -4.13 13.98 -3.15
N GLY A 337 -4.12 12.95 -2.30
CA GLY A 337 -2.91 12.23 -1.98
C GLY A 337 -2.33 11.49 -3.17
N TRP A 338 -1.08 11.06 -3.02
CA TRP A 338 -0.34 10.26 -3.98
C TRP A 338 -0.13 8.86 -3.44
N VAL A 339 0.11 7.92 -4.34
CA VAL A 339 0.39 6.53 -3.99
C VAL A 339 1.55 5.99 -4.81
N LEU A 340 2.43 5.26 -4.15
CA LEU A 340 3.56 4.56 -4.75
C LEU A 340 3.11 3.17 -5.22
N ARG A 341 3.41 2.85 -6.50
CA ARG A 341 3.18 1.52 -7.08
C ARG A 341 4.46 0.98 -7.71
N PRO A 342 4.86 -0.28 -7.49
CA PRO A 342 4.24 -1.25 -6.59
C PRO A 342 4.36 -0.83 -5.11
N ALA A 343 3.52 -1.42 -4.25
CA ALA A 343 3.54 -1.12 -2.81
C ALA A 343 4.88 -1.60 -2.20
N VAL A 344 5.41 -0.81 -1.27
CA VAL A 344 6.68 -1.11 -0.58
C VAL A 344 6.48 -1.63 0.85
N ILE A 345 5.23 -1.63 1.30
CA ILE A 345 4.81 -2.27 2.55
C ILE A 345 3.54 -3.09 2.30
N GLN A 346 3.30 -4.06 3.17
CA GLN A 346 2.10 -4.89 3.16
C GLN A 346 1.52 -5.00 4.56
N HIS A 347 0.20 -5.05 4.66
CA HIS A 347 -0.48 -5.34 5.92
C HIS A 347 -0.35 -6.83 6.30
N ILE A 348 0.08 -7.07 7.52
CA ILE A 348 0.17 -8.38 8.12
C ILE A 348 -0.85 -8.49 9.27
N GLY A 349 -1.91 -9.26 9.06
CA GLY A 349 -2.89 -9.55 10.10
C GLY A 349 -2.29 -10.20 11.36
N PRO A 350 -3.04 -10.23 12.48
CA PRO A 350 -2.60 -10.88 13.71
C PRO A 350 -2.20 -12.35 13.51
N ARG A 351 -1.20 -12.80 14.28
CA ARG A 351 -0.71 -14.19 14.25
C ARG A 351 -1.70 -15.11 14.96
N HIS A 352 -2.60 -15.77 14.23
CA HIS A 352 -3.31 -16.94 14.77
C HIS A 352 -2.45 -18.20 14.59
N LYS A 353 -2.00 -18.80 15.70
CA LYS A 353 -1.22 -20.06 15.69
C LYS A 353 -1.99 -21.28 15.16
N ASN A 354 -3.32 -21.19 15.04
CA ASN A 354 -4.21 -22.32 14.74
C ASN A 354 -5.39 -21.93 13.80
N SER A 355 -5.28 -20.93 12.93
CA SER A 355 -6.35 -20.72 11.94
C SER A 355 -6.25 -21.83 10.88
N GLU A 356 -7.22 -22.74 10.89
CA GLU A 356 -7.45 -23.60 9.75
C GLU A 356 -7.66 -22.70 8.51
N PRO A 357 -7.14 -23.07 7.32
CA PRO A 357 -7.14 -22.22 6.13
C PRO A 357 -8.53 -21.81 5.60
N TRP A 358 -9.61 -22.20 6.28
CA TRP A 358 -11.00 -22.02 5.85
C TRP A 358 -11.95 -21.54 6.95
N SER A 359 -11.49 -21.34 8.19
CA SER A 359 -12.37 -20.74 9.21
C SER A 359 -12.49 -19.26 8.94
N GLN A 360 -13.68 -18.77 8.52
CA GLN A 360 -14.07 -17.37 8.32
C GLN A 360 -13.04 -16.35 8.85
N GLU A 361 -11.95 -16.16 8.11
CA GLU A 361 -10.88 -15.27 8.53
C GLU A 361 -11.44 -13.87 8.51
N SER A 362 -11.22 -13.14 9.61
CA SER A 362 -11.57 -11.74 9.69
C SER A 362 -10.94 -11.00 8.51
N THR A 363 -11.60 -10.00 7.95
CA THR A 363 -11.02 -9.19 6.85
C THR A 363 -9.67 -8.58 7.23
N ALA A 364 -9.40 -8.43 8.53
CA ALA A 364 -8.13 -7.96 9.06
C ALA A 364 -6.96 -8.95 8.90
N ASP A 365 -7.21 -10.22 8.62
CA ASP A 365 -6.19 -11.24 8.44
C ASP A 365 -5.72 -11.40 6.99
N ARG A 366 -6.40 -10.78 6.02
CA ARG A 366 -6.16 -11.08 4.61
C ARG A 366 -4.98 -10.30 4.03
N VAL A 367 -4.40 -10.84 2.96
CA VAL A 367 -3.50 -10.11 2.05
C VAL A 367 -4.33 -9.05 1.34
N PHE A 368 -3.83 -7.80 1.34
CA PHE A 368 -4.50 -6.66 0.70
C PHE A 368 -3.85 -6.31 -0.64
N ASN A 369 -2.53 -6.43 -0.73
CA ASN A 369 -1.77 -6.25 -1.96
C ASN A 369 -1.28 -7.61 -2.46
N PHE A 370 -1.87 -8.13 -3.55
CA PHE A 370 -1.54 -9.46 -4.06
C PHE A 370 -0.22 -9.45 -4.85
N ALA A 371 0.08 -8.35 -5.55
CA ALA A 371 1.33 -8.15 -6.27
C ALA A 371 2.54 -8.18 -5.32
N PHE A 372 2.40 -7.68 -4.09
CA PHE A 372 3.45 -7.73 -3.06
C PHE A 372 3.92 -9.16 -2.77
N GLU A 373 3.00 -10.14 -2.79
CA GLU A 373 3.34 -11.54 -2.55
C GLU A 373 4.13 -12.20 -3.70
N HIS A 374 4.17 -11.55 -4.86
CA HIS A 374 4.89 -12.02 -6.06
C HIS A 374 6.27 -11.36 -6.23
N ASN A 375 6.71 -10.56 -5.25
CA ASN A 375 8.05 -9.98 -5.25
C ASN A 375 9.14 -11.06 -5.27
N ASP A 376 10.15 -10.88 -6.14
CA ASP A 376 11.35 -11.71 -6.18
C ASP A 376 12.41 -11.14 -5.23
N ALA A 377 12.62 -11.82 -4.11
CA ALA A 377 13.55 -11.40 -3.07
C ALA A 377 15.00 -11.23 -3.56
N GLU A 378 15.47 -12.07 -4.49
CA GLU A 378 16.84 -11.96 -5.01
C GLU A 378 16.96 -10.77 -5.97
N ALA A 379 15.92 -10.52 -6.78
CA ALA A 379 15.88 -9.34 -7.63
C ALA A 379 15.90 -8.05 -6.80
N LEU A 380 15.10 -7.98 -5.74
CA LEU A 380 15.02 -6.83 -4.85
C LEU A 380 16.33 -6.58 -4.11
N ARG A 381 16.95 -7.63 -3.57
CA ARG A 381 18.26 -7.50 -2.91
C ARG A 381 19.35 -7.00 -3.86
N ARG A 382 19.34 -7.46 -5.11
CA ARG A 382 20.29 -6.98 -6.14
C ARG A 382 20.04 -5.53 -6.52
N GLU A 383 18.78 -5.12 -6.62
CA GLU A 383 18.40 -3.73 -6.87
C GLU A 383 18.87 -2.83 -5.72
N HIS A 384 18.59 -3.22 -4.48
CA HIS A 384 18.98 -2.47 -3.29
C HIS A 384 20.51 -2.31 -3.20
N ALA A 385 21.26 -3.39 -3.40
CA ALA A 385 22.73 -3.37 -3.34
C ALA A 385 23.41 -2.58 -4.47
N GLN A 386 22.70 -2.16 -5.51
CA GLN A 386 23.24 -1.26 -6.54
C GLN A 386 23.12 0.22 -6.16
N ILE A 387 22.24 0.54 -5.21
CA ILE A 387 21.88 1.90 -4.81
C ILE A 387 22.43 2.24 -3.42
N ALA A 388 22.49 1.26 -2.52
CA ALA A 388 23.16 1.33 -1.22
C ALA A 388 24.69 1.30 -1.38
#